data_AF-T1AP85-F1
#
_entry.id   AF-T1AP85-F1
#
_cell.length_a   1.000
_cell.length_b   1.000
_cell.length_c   1.000
_cell.angle_alpha   90.00
_cell.angle_beta   90.00
_cell.angle_gamma   90.00
#
_symmetry.space_group_name_H-M   'P 1'
#
loop_
_entity.id
_entity.type
_entity.pdbx_description
1 polymer ?
#
loop_
_entity_poly.entity_id
_entity_poly.type
_entity_poly.pdbx_seq_one_letter_code
_entity_poly.pdbx_strand_id
1 'polypeptide(L)'
;MSAKSKNVNNAYFILTYLLSFLSGIAVLVLYGDTNSRLKLHALQAILLGIISVVVAAIFNLLLPPLGSISGLLIWVYGMYIGLEAYSGNDIDIPIVSEFAHSLA
;
A
#
# COMPACT_ATOMS: atom_id res chain seq x y z
N MET A 1 2.35 -25.85 13.41
CA MET A 1 2.31 -24.44 12.95
C MET A 1 3.57 -23.76 13.48
N SER A 2 4.58 -23.57 12.62
CA SER A 2 5.86 -22.96 13.02
C SER A 2 5.65 -21.46 13.15
N ALA A 3 5.92 -20.92 14.34
CA ALA A 3 5.94 -19.48 14.60
C ALA A 3 7.08 -18.86 13.78
N LYS A 4 6.77 -18.47 12.54
CA LYS A 4 7.68 -17.82 11.59
C LYS A 4 8.17 -16.54 12.27
N SER A 5 9.46 -16.51 12.58
CA SER A 5 10.16 -15.42 13.26
C SER A 5 9.72 -14.05 12.73
N LYS A 6 8.95 -13.30 13.54
CA LYS A 6 8.57 -11.91 13.27
C LYS A 6 9.79 -11.03 13.50
N ASN A 7 10.57 -10.80 12.46
CA ASN A 7 11.65 -9.82 12.47
C ASN A 7 11.05 -8.40 12.47
N VAL A 8 11.65 -7.48 13.25
CA VAL A 8 11.23 -6.07 13.37
C VAL A 8 11.17 -5.37 12.01
N ASN A 9 12.00 -5.77 11.04
CA ASN A 9 12.00 -5.29 9.66
C ASN A 9 10.67 -5.51 8.93
N ASN A 10 9.77 -6.36 9.44
CA ASN A 10 8.48 -6.59 8.82
C ASN A 10 7.48 -5.45 9.12
N ALA A 11 7.65 -4.70 10.21
CA ALA A 11 6.68 -3.65 10.58
C ALA A 11 6.62 -2.51 9.55
N TYR A 12 7.71 -2.28 8.81
CA TYR A 12 7.77 -1.28 7.73
C TYR A 12 6.74 -1.53 6.63
N PHE A 13 6.36 -2.80 6.37
CA PHE A 13 5.31 -3.10 5.40
C PHE A 13 3.95 -2.55 5.84
N ILE A 14 3.60 -2.66 7.11
CA ILE A 14 2.35 -2.07 7.64
C ILE A 14 2.44 -0.55 7.60
N LEU A 15 3.57 0.02 8.03
CA LEU A 15 3.79 1.47 8.02
C LEU A 15 3.66 2.04 6.60
N THR A 16 4.13 1.32 5.59
CA THR A 16 4.06 1.71 4.18
C THR A 16 2.64 2.06 3.73
N TYR A 17 1.64 1.31 4.19
CA TYR A 17 0.23 1.52 3.81
C TYR A 17 -0.57 2.38 4.79
N LEU A 18 -0.04 2.66 6.00
CA LEU A 18 -0.77 3.31 7.08
C LEU A 18 -1.38 4.67 6.69
N LEU A 19 -0.60 5.52 6.02
CA LEU A 19 -1.02 6.83 5.50
C LEU A 19 -1.05 6.82 3.97
N SER A 20 -1.31 5.65 3.38
CA SER A 20 -1.39 5.43 1.93
C SER A 20 -0.16 6.00 1.19
N PHE A 21 -0.35 6.97 0.28
CA PHE A 21 0.77 7.49 -0.51
C PHE A 21 1.77 8.30 0.34
N LEU A 22 1.35 8.95 1.44
CA LEU A 22 2.25 9.74 2.27
C LEU A 22 3.27 8.86 2.98
N SER A 23 2.81 7.78 3.61
CA SER A 23 3.70 6.80 4.21
C SER A 23 4.49 6.01 3.17
N GLY A 24 3.90 5.72 2.00
CA GLY A 24 4.60 5.12 0.87
C GLY A 24 5.79 5.96 0.41
N ILE A 25 5.62 7.27 0.21
CA ILE A 25 6.71 8.20 -0.12
C ILE A 25 7.77 8.21 0.98
N ALA A 26 7.35 8.33 2.25
CA ALA A 26 8.30 8.36 3.37
C ALA A 26 9.15 7.07 3.41
N VAL A 27 8.53 5.91 3.25
CA VAL A 27 9.25 4.62 3.23
C VAL A 27 10.14 4.50 1.99
N LEU A 28 9.68 4.94 0.83
CA LEU A 28 10.46 4.91 -0.41
C LEU A 28 11.75 5.74 -0.26
N VAL A 29 11.64 6.96 0.27
CA VAL A 29 12.78 7.88 0.44
C VAL A 29 13.75 7.39 1.52
N LEU A 30 13.23 6.88 2.64
CA LEU A 30 14.07 6.50 3.79
C LEU A 30 14.68 5.10 3.66
N TYR A 31 14.00 4.17 3.00
CA TYR A 31 14.35 2.74 3.01
C TYR A 31 14.35 2.08 1.63
N GLY A 32 13.95 2.79 0.55
CA GLY A 32 13.84 2.23 -0.80
C GLY A 32 15.13 1.61 -1.35
N ASP A 33 16.28 2.18 -1.01
CA ASP A 33 17.58 1.67 -1.46
C ASP A 33 18.10 0.49 -0.63
N THR A 34 17.49 0.22 0.52
CA THR A 34 17.94 -0.83 1.46
C THR A 34 17.25 -2.17 1.26
N ASN A 35 16.05 -2.17 0.69
CA ASN A 35 15.23 -3.37 0.54
C ASN A 35 14.31 -3.24 -0.68
N SER A 36 14.59 -4.00 -1.73
CA SER A 36 13.84 -3.98 -2.98
C SER A 36 12.37 -4.41 -2.81
N ARG A 37 12.09 -5.36 -1.92
CA ARG A 37 10.71 -5.76 -1.60
C ARG A 37 9.95 -4.61 -0.94
N LEU A 38 10.58 -3.90 -0.01
CA LEU A 38 9.98 -2.73 0.63
C LEU A 38 9.80 -1.56 -0.35
N LYS A 39 10.75 -1.35 -1.26
CA LYS A 39 10.65 -0.38 -2.37
C LYS A 39 9.41 -0.64 -3.23
N LEU A 40 9.15 -1.90 -3.60
CA LEU A 40 7.96 -2.29 -4.36
C LEU A 40 6.66 -1.97 -3.61
N HIS A 41 6.56 -2.34 -2.34
CA HIS A 41 5.38 -2.01 -1.52
C HIS A 41 5.20 -0.50 -1.35
N ALA A 42 6.30 0.25 -1.24
CA ALA A 42 6.25 1.70 -1.16
C ALA A 42 5.70 2.31 -2.45
N LEU A 43 6.18 1.88 -3.62
CA LEU A 43 5.64 2.28 -4.92
C LEU A 43 4.17 1.87 -5.08
N GLN A 44 3.80 0.63 -4.71
CA GLN A 44 2.41 0.17 -4.71
C GLN A 44 1.50 1.03 -3.82
N ALA A 45 1.93 1.37 -2.60
CA ALA A 45 1.15 2.21 -1.69
C ALA A 45 0.97 3.65 -2.21
N ILE A 46 1.98 4.19 -2.89
CA ILE A 46 1.89 5.50 -3.57
C ILE A 46 0.82 5.45 -4.65
N LEU A 47 0.91 4.48 -5.56
CA LEU A 47 -0.04 4.32 -6.67
C LEU A 47 -1.47 4.06 -6.16
N LEU A 48 -1.63 3.17 -5.18
CA LEU A 48 -2.93 2.87 -4.57
C LEU A 48 -3.52 4.11 -3.88
N GLY A 49 -2.70 4.92 -3.21
CA GLY A 49 -3.14 6.16 -2.59
C GLY A 49 -3.60 7.20 -3.63
N ILE A 50 -2.89 7.35 -4.75
CA ILE A 50 -3.30 8.23 -5.86
C ILE A 50 -4.64 7.75 -6.44
N ILE A 51 -4.78 6.45 -6.69
CA ILE A 51 -6.02 5.84 -7.18
C ILE A 51 -7.17 6.10 -6.19
N SER A 52 -6.92 5.95 -4.89
CA SER A 52 -7.91 6.21 -3.85
C SER A 52 -8.44 7.64 -3.89
N VAL A 53 -7.56 8.64 -4.05
CA VAL A 53 -7.96 10.05 -4.16
C VAL A 53 -8.80 10.29 -5.42
N VAL A 54 -8.39 9.73 -6.57
CA VAL A 54 -9.12 9.88 -7.84
C VAL A 54 -10.50 9.23 -7.76
N VAL A 55 -10.58 7.99 -7.26
CA VAL A 55 -11.84 7.26 -7.08
C VAL A 55 -12.75 8.00 -6.11
N ALA A 56 -12.24 8.42 -4.95
CA ALA A 56 -13.03 9.15 -3.96
C ALA A 56 -13.55 10.49 -4.53
N ALA A 57 -12.76 11.22 -5.32
CA ALA A 57 -13.19 12.46 -5.95
C ALA A 57 -14.32 12.23 -6.98
N ILE A 58 -14.19 11.21 -7.83
CA ILE A 58 -15.21 10.84 -8.83
C ILE A 58 -16.51 10.42 -8.13
N PHE A 59 -16.41 9.52 -7.14
CA PHE A 59 -17.59 9.06 -6.42
C PHE A 59 -18.24 10.18 -5.60
N ASN A 60 -17.47 11.08 -4.99
CA ASN A 60 -18.03 12.22 -4.27
C ASN A 60 -18.76 13.20 -5.20
N LEU A 61 -18.30 13.35 -6.44
CA LEU A 61 -18.97 14.16 -7.46
C LEU A 61 -20.29 13.54 -7.93
N LEU A 62 -20.33 12.21 -8.11
CA LEU A 62 -21.50 11.51 -8.65
C LEU A 62 -22.53 11.14 -7.57
N LEU A 63 -22.06 10.68 -6.41
CA LEU A 63 -22.83 10.15 -5.27
C LEU A 63 -22.09 10.51 -3.95
N PRO A 64 -22.31 11.71 -3.39
CA PRO A 64 -21.51 12.26 -2.28
C PRO A 64 -21.20 11.30 -1.10
N PRO A 65 -22.16 10.53 -0.55
CA PRO A 65 -21.85 9.62 0.56
C PRO A 65 -20.96 8.43 0.15
N LEU A 66 -20.91 8.06 -1.13
CA LEU A 66 -20.11 6.92 -1.61
C LEU A 66 -18.63 7.26 -1.77
N GLY A 67 -18.27 8.54 -1.94
CA GLY A 67 -16.87 8.98 -2.03
C GLY A 67 -16.06 8.55 -0.81
N SER A 68 -16.53 8.92 0.38
CA SER A 68 -15.86 8.59 1.66
C SER A 68 -15.79 7.08 1.92
N ILE A 69 -16.83 6.33 1.54
CA ILE A 69 -16.86 4.87 1.70
C ILE A 69 -15.82 4.21 0.79
N SER A 70 -15.72 4.64 -0.47
CA SER A 70 -14.74 4.09 -1.41
C SER A 70 -13.29 4.29 -0.93
N GLY A 71 -12.97 5.48 -0.42
CA GLY A 71 -11.64 5.77 0.15
C GLY A 71 -11.33 4.91 1.36
N LEU A 72 -12.30 4.72 2.27
CA LEU A 72 -12.14 3.85 3.43
C LEU A 72 -11.91 2.38 3.02
N LEU A 73 -12.66 1.87 2.05
CA LEU A 73 -12.51 0.50 1.56
C LEU A 73 -11.12 0.27 0.93
N ILE A 74 -10.65 1.20 0.11
CA ILE A 74 -9.31 1.13 -0.50
C ILE A 74 -8.22 1.20 0.58
N TRP A 75 -8.40 2.05 1.60
CA TRP A 75 -7.47 2.13 2.73
C TRP A 75 -7.41 0.81 3.51
N VAL A 76 -8.56 0.22 3.85
CA VAL A 76 -8.64 -1.09 4.53
C VAL A 76 -7.94 -2.17 3.69
N TYR A 77 -8.13 -2.15 2.37
CA TYR A 77 -7.44 -3.06 1.47
C TYR A 77 -5.92 -2.87 1.48
N GLY A 78 -5.43 -1.63 1.48
CA GLY A 78 -4.00 -1.34 1.66
C GLY A 78 -3.45 -1.87 2.99
N MET A 79 -4.19 -1.71 4.08
CA MET A 79 -3.81 -2.27 5.39
C MET A 79 -3.75 -3.79 5.37
N TYR A 80 -4.70 -4.45 4.70
CA TYR A 80 -4.66 -5.90 4.51
C TYR A 80 -3.40 -6.35 3.77
N ILE A 81 -3.02 -5.67 2.69
CA ILE A 81 -1.77 -5.95 1.96
C ILE A 81 -0.55 -5.79 2.87
N GLY A 82 -0.49 -4.70 3.64
CA GLY A 82 0.61 -4.47 4.58
C GLY A 82 0.73 -5.57 5.65
N LEU A 83 -0.39 -6.12 6.13
CA LEU A 83 -0.44 -7.22 7.10
C LEU A 83 0.00 -8.56 6.51
N GLU A 84 -0.38 -8.86 5.27
CA GLU A 84 0.08 -10.05 4.55
C GLU A 84 1.58 -9.95 4.23
N ALA A 85 2.03 -8.78 3.76
CA ALA A 85 3.45 -8.52 3.49
C ALA A 85 4.30 -8.64 4.77
N TYR A 86 3.77 -8.18 5.90
CA TYR A 86 4.35 -8.38 7.23
C TYR A 86 4.47 -9.87 7.63
N SER A 87 3.52 -10.70 7.19
CA SER A 87 3.54 -12.16 7.39
C SER A 87 4.43 -12.90 6.37
N GLY A 88 4.98 -12.16 5.40
CA GLY A 88 5.87 -12.66 4.36
C GLY A 88 5.14 -13.14 3.11
N ASN A 89 3.90 -12.73 2.90
CA ASN A 89 3.10 -13.02 1.71
C ASN A 89 2.93 -11.73 0.91
N ASP A 90 3.37 -11.71 -0.34
CA ASP A 90 3.23 -10.56 -1.22
C ASP A 90 1.94 -10.68 -2.02
N ILE A 91 1.05 -9.69 -1.86
CA ILE A 91 -0.18 -9.60 -2.64
C ILE A 91 0.08 -8.70 -3.83
N ASP A 92 -0.19 -9.24 -5.02
CA ASP A 92 -0.23 -8.44 -6.22
C ASP A 92 -1.58 -7.77 -6.42
N ILE A 93 -1.54 -6.44 -6.57
CA ILE A 93 -2.68 -5.64 -7.01
C ILE A 93 -2.61 -5.62 -8.53
N PRO A 94 -3.58 -6.19 -9.27
CA PRO A 94 -3.56 -6.17 -10.73
C PRO A 94 -3.38 -4.75 -11.26
N ILE A 95 -2.57 -4.58 -12.31
CA ILE A 95 -2.17 -3.29 -12.92
C ILE A 95 -1.23 -2.46 -12.03
N VAL A 96 -1.53 -2.30 -10.74
CA VAL A 96 -0.72 -1.48 -9.82
C VAL A 96 0.62 -2.14 -9.49
N SER A 97 0.62 -3.44 -9.20
CA SER A 97 1.83 -4.22 -8.98
C SER A 97 2.72 -4.24 -10.21
N GLU A 98 2.15 -4.52 -11.38
CA GLU A 98 2.91 -4.59 -12.64
C GLU A 98 3.59 -3.24 -12.94
N PHE A 99 2.89 -2.14 -12.74
CA PHE A 99 3.47 -0.81 -12.89
C PHE A 99 4.55 -0.52 -11.83
N ALA A 100 4.32 -0.87 -10.57
CA ALA A 100 5.33 -0.72 -9.51
C ALA A 100 6.59 -1.54 -9.80
N HIS A 101 6.45 -2.77 -10.29
CA HIS A 101 7.56 -3.62 -10.72
C HIS A 101 8.38 -3.00 -11.85
N SER A 102 7.74 -2.29 -12.79
CA SER A 102 8.47 -1.60 -13.87
C SER A 102 9.32 -0.41 -13.42
N LEU A 103 9.07 0.11 -12.21
CA LEU A 103 9.73 1.30 -11.65
C LEU A 103 10.81 0.98 -10.59
N ALA A 104 10.84 -0.25 -10.09
CA ALA A 104 11.70 -0.67 -8.99
C ALA A 104 13.04 -1.22 -9.48
#